data_AF-A0A537ZC99-F1
#
_entry.id   AF-A0A537ZC99-F1
#
_cell.length_a   1.000
_cell.length_b   1.000
_cell.length_c   1.000
_cell.angle_alpha   90.00
_cell.angle_beta   90.00
_cell.angle_gamma   90.00
#
_symmetry.space_group_name_H-M   'P 1'
#
loop_
_entity.id
_entity.type
_entity.pdbx_description
1 polymer ?
#
loop_
_entity_poly.entity_id
_entity_poly.type
_entity_poly.pdbx_seq_one_letter_code
_entity_poly.pdbx_strand_id
1 'polypeptide(L)'
;MGRVGVDLYPLQSGAHLADVRTFAKSLGGSPTNVAVGTARYGLRAAVITKVGDDGFGAYIRAALRSFGVDDGYVGTDPNLRTPIVFCELYPPDSFPLLFYREPKAPDMNLAPEDLDLDAIRGARIFWTTGTGLSDEPSRSAM
;
A
#
# COMPACT_ATOMS: atom_id res chain seq x y z
N MET A 1 -4.07 -6.39 -5.96
CA MET A 1 -4.07 -6.90 -4.58
C MET A 1 -2.66 -6.81 -4.00
N GLY A 2 -2.55 -6.43 -2.73
CA GLY A 2 -1.27 -6.41 -1.99
C GLY A 2 -1.00 -5.09 -1.27
N ARG A 3 0.29 -4.78 -1.03
CA ARG A 3 0.74 -3.65 -0.20
C ARG A 3 0.08 -2.32 -0.52
N VAL A 4 -0.38 -1.69 0.54
CA VAL A 4 -0.61 -0.24 0.65
C VAL A 4 0.14 0.29 1.87
N GLY A 5 0.52 1.56 1.86
CA GLY A 5 1.16 2.16 3.02
C GLY A 5 1.43 3.64 2.82
N VAL A 6 2.19 4.21 3.76
CA VAL A 6 2.62 5.59 3.73
C VAL A 6 4.12 5.64 3.45
N ASP A 7 4.49 6.19 2.30
CA ASP A 7 5.89 6.41 1.97
C ASP A 7 6.25 7.86 2.36
N LEU A 8 7.27 8.03 3.19
CA LEU A 8 7.80 9.29 3.68
C LEU A 8 9.06 9.65 2.91
N TYR A 9 8.90 10.51 1.91
CA TYR A 9 10.01 10.98 1.08
C TYR A 9 10.72 12.15 1.74
N PRO A 10 12.06 12.13 1.79
CA PRO A 10 12.82 13.21 2.39
C PRO A 10 12.71 14.45 1.50
N LEU A 11 12.53 15.62 2.12
CA LEU A 11 12.61 16.89 1.37
C LEU A 11 14.06 17.31 1.11
N GLN A 12 15.01 16.65 1.75
CA GLN A 12 16.45 16.82 1.56
C GLN A 12 17.01 15.65 0.73
N SER A 13 17.76 15.96 -0.33
CA SER A 13 18.50 14.96 -1.14
C SER A 13 19.94 14.82 -0.66
N GLY A 14 20.54 13.66 -0.87
CA GLY A 14 21.95 13.37 -0.57
C GLY A 14 22.26 13.24 0.93
N ALA A 15 21.24 13.07 1.77
CA ALA A 15 21.37 12.98 3.21
C ALA A 15 20.92 11.61 3.73
N HIS A 16 21.65 11.07 4.70
CA HIS A 16 21.25 9.88 5.44
C HIS A 16 20.00 10.16 6.26
N LEU A 17 19.21 9.13 6.54
CA LEU A 17 17.94 9.25 7.26
C LEU A 17 18.11 9.94 8.62
N ALA A 18 19.26 9.75 9.27
CA ALA A 18 19.61 10.40 10.54
C ALA A 18 19.71 11.94 10.43
N ASP A 19 20.02 12.47 9.25
CA ASP A 19 20.20 13.90 8.98
C ASP A 19 18.98 14.56 8.32
N VAL A 20 18.04 13.76 7.81
CA VAL A 20 16.79 14.26 7.22
C VAL A 20 15.89 14.82 8.32
N ARG A 21 15.43 16.06 8.13
CA ARG A 21 14.60 16.77 9.12
C ARG A 21 13.13 16.84 8.76
N THR A 22 12.81 16.70 7.49
CA THR A 22 11.45 16.93 6.98
C THR A 22 11.11 15.94 5.89
N PHE A 23 9.88 15.43 5.94
CA PHE A 23 9.38 14.44 5.00
C PHE A 23 8.08 14.90 4.36
N ALA A 24 7.91 14.61 3.08
CA ALA A 24 6.62 14.64 2.42
C ALA A 24 5.95 13.27 2.51
N LYS A 25 4.69 13.27 2.94
CA LYS A 25 3.87 12.07 2.99
C LYS A 25 3.29 11.76 1.61
N SER A 26 3.44 10.53 1.15
CA SER A 26 2.81 10.02 -0.07
C SER A 26 2.06 8.72 0.18
N LEU A 27 1.07 8.43 -0.67
CA LEU A 27 0.48 7.10 -0.78
C LEU A 27 1.51 6.17 -1.44
N GLY A 28 1.73 5.01 -0.84
CA GLY A 28 2.72 4.03 -1.27
C GLY A 28 2.15 2.64 -1.50
N GLY A 29 2.97 1.76 -2.07
CA GLY A 29 2.61 0.38 -2.40
C GLY A 29 2.55 0.12 -3.90
N SER A 30 3.30 -0.88 -4.38
CA SER A 30 3.34 -1.20 -5.82
C SER A 30 1.95 -1.51 -6.42
N PRO A 31 1.09 -2.36 -5.80
CA PRO A 31 -0.30 -2.55 -6.25
C PRO A 31 -1.12 -1.28 -6.27
N THR A 32 -0.96 -0.48 -5.23
CA THR A 32 -1.66 0.79 -5.07
C THR A 32 -1.28 1.78 -6.17
N ASN A 33 0.01 1.86 -6.50
CA ASN A 33 0.51 2.72 -7.58
C ASN A 33 -0.01 2.28 -8.95
N VAL A 34 -0.10 0.98 -9.23
CA VAL A 34 -0.70 0.46 -10.46
C VAL A 34 -2.20 0.82 -10.54
N ALA A 35 -2.94 0.68 -9.45
CA ALA A 35 -4.35 1.06 -9.39
C ALA A 35 -4.55 2.57 -9.62
N VAL A 36 -3.75 3.42 -8.97
CA VAL A 36 -3.75 4.88 -9.18
C VAL A 36 -3.41 5.24 -10.63
N GLY A 37 -2.38 4.61 -11.21
CA GLY A 37 -2.04 4.80 -12.62
C GLY A 37 -3.20 4.41 -13.54
N THR A 38 -3.87 3.30 -13.25
CA THR A 38 -5.03 2.80 -14.01
C THR A 38 -6.20 3.78 -13.95
N ALA A 39 -6.52 4.30 -12.76
CA ALA A 39 -7.56 5.31 -12.58
C ALA A 39 -7.25 6.62 -13.33
N ARG A 40 -5.98 7.06 -13.33
CA ARG A 40 -5.53 8.24 -14.10
C ARG A 40 -5.72 8.12 -15.61
N TYR A 41 -5.75 6.89 -16.15
CA TYR A 41 -6.08 6.63 -17.55
C TYR A 41 -7.59 6.49 -17.81
N GLY A 42 -8.45 6.85 -16.85
CA GLY A 42 -9.91 6.85 -16.99
C GLY A 42 -10.56 5.47 -16.87
N LEU A 43 -9.82 4.46 -16.40
CA LEU A 43 -10.35 3.11 -16.17
C LEU A 43 -10.83 2.97 -14.72
N ARG A 44 -11.82 2.10 -14.49
CA ARG A 44 -12.22 1.74 -13.14
C ARG A 44 -11.16 0.86 -12.50
N ALA A 45 -10.66 1.27 -11.34
CA ALA A 45 -9.66 0.52 -10.58
C ALA A 45 -10.06 0.44 -9.11
N ALA A 46 -9.69 -0.66 -8.47
CA ALA A 46 -9.87 -0.91 -7.05
C ALA A 46 -8.61 -1.56 -6.48
N VAL A 47 -8.42 -1.49 -5.16
CA VAL A 47 -7.32 -2.18 -4.48
C VAL A 47 -7.86 -3.07 -3.35
N ILE A 48 -7.52 -4.36 -3.43
CA ILE A 48 -7.74 -5.33 -2.35
C ILE A 48 -6.49 -5.34 -1.46
N THR A 49 -6.66 -4.90 -0.21
CA THR A 49 -5.57 -4.71 0.76
C THR A 49 -6.14 -4.55 2.17
N LYS A 50 -5.29 -4.41 3.20
CA LYS A 50 -5.70 -4.01 4.56
C LYS A 50 -4.84 -2.85 5.05
N VAL A 51 -5.43 -2.00 5.87
CA VAL A 51 -4.74 -0.95 6.65
C VAL A 51 -4.93 -1.18 8.14
N GLY A 52 -4.16 -0.52 9.00
CA GLY A 52 -4.41 -0.56 10.44
C GLY A 52 -5.59 0.32 10.86
N ASP A 53 -6.14 0.05 12.04
CA ASP A 53 -7.09 0.95 12.71
C ASP A 53 -6.37 2.17 13.31
N ASP A 54 -5.95 3.07 12.43
CA ASP A 54 -5.20 4.28 12.78
C ASP A 54 -5.43 5.43 11.78
N GLY A 55 -4.88 6.60 12.11
CA GLY A 55 -5.02 7.80 11.29
C GLY A 55 -4.41 7.67 9.89
N PHE A 56 -3.45 6.75 9.69
CA PHE A 56 -2.89 6.49 8.36
C PHE A 56 -3.82 5.62 7.52
N GLY A 57 -4.57 4.70 8.12
CA GLY A 57 -5.63 3.96 7.44
C GLY A 57 -6.70 4.89 6.87
N ALA A 58 -7.17 5.86 7.66
CA ALA A 58 -8.11 6.89 7.20
C ALA A 58 -7.51 7.75 6.06
N TYR A 59 -6.24 8.14 6.19
CA TYR A 59 -5.53 8.86 5.14
C TYR A 59 -5.45 8.08 3.83
N ILE A 60 -5.09 6.79 3.87
CA ILE A 60 -4.97 5.94 2.69
C ILE A 60 -6.29 5.85 1.94
N ARG A 61 -7.39 5.59 2.64
CA ARG A 61 -8.74 5.55 2.06
C ARG A 61 -9.11 6.86 1.38
N ALA A 62 -8.84 7.99 2.05
CA ALA A 62 -9.08 9.30 1.47
C ALA A 62 -8.23 9.58 0.23
N ALA A 63 -6.95 9.19 0.26
CA ALA A 63 -6.04 9.33 -0.88
C ALA A 63 -6.44 8.45 -2.08
N LEU A 64 -6.87 7.21 -1.84
CA LEU A 64 -7.38 6.33 -2.89
C LEU A 64 -8.58 6.97 -3.60
N ARG A 65 -9.57 7.44 -2.85
CA ARG A 65 -10.75 8.12 -3.40
C ARG A 65 -10.36 9.38 -4.18
N SER A 66 -9.42 10.19 -3.70
CA SER A 66 -8.98 11.39 -4.42
C SER A 66 -8.24 11.07 -5.72
N PHE A 67 -7.64 9.89 -5.84
CA PHE A 67 -7.06 9.37 -7.08
C PHE A 67 -8.07 8.61 -7.96
N GLY A 68 -9.34 8.54 -7.57
CA GLY A 68 -10.37 7.80 -8.32
C GLY A 68 -10.25 6.28 -8.23
N VAL A 69 -9.54 5.77 -7.22
CA VAL A 69 -9.45 4.34 -6.93
C VAL A 69 -10.51 3.97 -5.90
N ASP A 70 -11.28 2.92 -6.19
CA ASP A 70 -12.27 2.37 -5.27
C ASP A 70 -11.58 1.74 -4.06
N ASP A 71 -11.93 2.23 -2.87
CA ASP A 71 -11.42 1.76 -1.58
C ASP A 71 -12.35 0.78 -0.85
N GLY A 72 -13.43 0.34 -1.50
CA GLY A 72 -14.41 -0.60 -0.94
C GLY A 72 -13.83 -1.97 -0.53
N TYR A 73 -12.69 -2.35 -1.10
CA TYR A 73 -11.97 -3.60 -0.79
C TYR A 73 -10.73 -3.39 0.08
N VAL A 74 -10.61 -2.21 0.70
CA VAL A 74 -9.60 -1.95 1.73
C VAL A 74 -10.19 -2.42 3.06
N GLY A 75 -9.69 -3.52 3.62
CA GLY A 75 -10.05 -3.97 4.96
C GLY A 75 -9.30 -3.21 6.05
N THR A 76 -9.69 -3.43 7.30
CA THR A 76 -9.00 -2.88 8.48
C THR A 76 -8.53 -4.03 9.36
N ASP A 77 -7.25 -4.03 9.72
CA ASP A 77 -6.70 -4.90 10.75
C ASP A 77 -6.75 -4.17 12.11
N PRO A 78 -7.42 -4.73 13.13
CA PRO A 78 -7.55 -4.08 14.44
C PRO A 78 -6.28 -4.19 15.30
N ASN A 79 -5.34 -5.06 14.94
CA ASN A 79 -4.18 -5.40 15.77
C ASN A 79 -2.86 -4.88 15.20
N LEU A 80 -2.79 -4.65 13.88
CA LEU A 80 -1.59 -4.17 13.19
C LEU A 80 -1.72 -2.69 12.82
N ARG A 81 -0.56 -2.00 12.76
CA ARG A 81 -0.49 -0.61 12.31
C ARG A 81 -0.33 -0.52 10.81
N THR A 82 -0.88 0.53 10.21
CA THR A 82 -0.64 0.88 8.81
C THR A 82 0.87 1.07 8.59
N PRO A 83 1.47 0.41 7.58
CA PRO A 83 2.90 0.39 7.41
C PRO A 83 3.41 1.73 6.87
N ILE A 84 4.58 2.13 7.36
CA ILE A 84 5.27 3.35 6.96
C ILE A 84 6.62 2.96 6.34
N VAL A 85 7.04 3.65 5.30
CA VAL A 85 8.36 3.49 4.69
C VAL A 85 9.07 4.82 4.74
N PHE A 86 10.25 4.86 5.35
CA PHE A 86 11.15 6.00 5.22
C PHE A 86 12.04 5.81 4.00
N CYS A 87 12.11 6.82 3.15
CA CYS A 87 12.98 6.82 1.98
C CYS A 87 14.21 7.69 2.26
N GLU A 88 15.35 7.31 1.70
CA GLU A 88 16.47 8.21 1.43
C GLU A 88 16.51 8.52 -0.08
N LEU A 89 17.14 9.63 -0.47
CA LEU A 89 17.15 10.12 -1.85
C LEU A 89 18.56 10.51 -2.27
N TYR A 90 19.23 9.66 -3.05
CA TYR A 90 20.54 9.92 -3.67
C TYR A 90 20.45 9.82 -5.19
N PRO A 91 20.20 10.94 -5.88
CA PRO A 91 20.15 10.95 -7.34
C PRO A 91 21.45 10.47 -7.98
N PRO A 92 21.38 9.83 -9.17
CA PRO A 92 20.17 9.64 -9.97
C PRO A 92 19.35 8.38 -9.63
N ASP A 93 19.93 7.39 -8.95
CA ASP A 93 19.42 6.01 -8.98
C ASP A 93 19.42 5.25 -7.64
N SER A 94 19.83 5.89 -6.54
CA SER A 94 19.87 5.25 -5.21
C SER A 94 18.82 5.81 -4.26
N PHE A 95 17.90 4.95 -3.85
CA PHE A 95 16.76 5.29 -2.98
C PHE A 95 16.58 4.24 -1.87
N PRO A 96 17.47 4.19 -0.86
CA PRO A 96 17.32 3.26 0.27
C PRO A 96 15.94 3.39 0.93
N LEU A 97 15.34 2.25 1.29
CA LEU A 97 14.02 2.17 1.90
C LEU A 97 14.11 1.46 3.25
N LEU A 98 13.61 2.10 4.30
CA LEU A 98 13.45 1.52 5.64
C LEU A 98 11.98 1.29 5.93
N PHE A 99 11.58 0.02 6.04
CA PHE A 99 10.19 -0.37 6.25
C PHE A 99 9.86 -0.54 7.73
N TYR A 100 8.88 0.22 8.22
CA TYR A 100 8.23 0.02 9.51
C TYR A 100 6.93 -0.76 9.30
N ARG A 101 7.05 -2.08 9.45
CA ARG A 101 5.93 -3.01 9.22
C ARG A 101 6.01 -4.27 10.09
N GLU A 102 6.70 -4.21 11.22
CA GLU A 102 6.80 -5.34 12.14
C GLU A 102 5.53 -5.44 13.02
N PRO A 103 5.11 -6.65 13.43
CA PRO A 103 5.67 -7.95 13.07
C PRO A 103 5.40 -8.35 11.61
N LYS A 104 4.33 -7.82 11.00
CA LYS A 104 4.06 -7.84 9.55
C LYS A 104 3.07 -6.73 9.18
N ALA A 105 2.92 -6.46 7.88
CA ALA A 105 1.98 -5.47 7.39
C ALA A 105 0.52 -5.99 7.44
N PRO A 106 -0.49 -5.12 7.63
CA PRO A 106 -1.91 -5.52 7.66
C PRO A 106 -2.37 -6.29 6.43
N ASP A 107 -1.87 -5.97 5.24
CA ASP A 107 -2.22 -6.68 4.00
C ASP A 107 -1.76 -8.14 3.99
N MET A 108 -0.79 -8.52 4.84
CA MET A 108 -0.37 -9.90 5.07
C MET A 108 -1.38 -10.70 5.93
N ASN A 109 -2.39 -10.02 6.49
CA ASN A 109 -3.52 -10.61 7.20
C ASN A 109 -4.80 -10.64 6.35
N LEU A 110 -4.72 -10.44 5.04
CA LEU A 110 -5.80 -10.80 4.15
C LEU A 110 -6.07 -12.31 4.26
N ALA A 111 -7.31 -12.68 4.50
CA ALA A 111 -7.79 -14.04 4.54
C ALA A 111 -8.75 -14.28 3.35
N PRO A 112 -9.00 -15.54 2.94
CA PRO A 112 -9.91 -15.83 1.84
C PRO A 112 -11.30 -15.19 1.99
N GLU A 113 -11.77 -15.00 3.22
CA GLU A 113 -13.07 -14.41 3.54
C GLU A 113 -13.12 -12.90 3.29
N ASP A 114 -11.97 -12.23 3.23
CA ASP A 114 -11.89 -10.81 2.86
C ASP A 114 -12.06 -10.60 1.33
N LEU A 115 -12.09 -11.68 0.55
CA LEU A 115 -12.12 -11.62 -0.91
C LEU A 115 -13.55 -11.75 -1.43
N ASP A 116 -14.05 -10.67 -2.02
CA ASP A 116 -15.24 -10.69 -2.85
C ASP A 116 -14.92 -11.37 -4.19
N LEU A 117 -15.15 -12.69 -4.25
CA LEU A 117 -14.84 -13.51 -5.42
C LEU A 117 -15.68 -13.12 -6.65
N ASP A 118 -16.88 -12.58 -6.47
CA ASP A 118 -17.72 -12.17 -7.60
C ASP A 118 -17.22 -10.85 -8.20
N ALA A 119 -16.78 -9.91 -7.36
CA ALA A 119 -16.08 -8.72 -7.83
C ALA A 119 -14.78 -9.05 -8.56
N ILE A 120 -13.98 -9.99 -8.03
CA ILE A 120 -12.74 -10.44 -8.66
C ILE A 120 -13.03 -11.08 -10.04
N ARG A 121 -14.04 -11.96 -10.14
CA ARG A 121 -14.45 -12.57 -11.42
C ARG A 121 -14.98 -11.54 -12.42
N GLY A 122 -15.60 -10.46 -11.94
CA GLY A 122 -16.08 -9.37 -12.78
C GLY A 122 -14.97 -8.45 -13.31
N ALA A 123 -13.76 -8.52 -12.75
CA ALA A 123 -12.63 -7.70 -13.19
C ALA A 123 -12.04 -8.25 -14.50
N ARG A 124 -11.77 -7.35 -15.46
CA ARG A 124 -11.10 -7.71 -16.73
C ARG A 124 -9.65 -8.14 -16.53
N ILE A 125 -9.00 -7.60 -15.51
CA ILE A 125 -7.62 -7.89 -15.13
C ILE A 125 -7.58 -7.97 -13.61
N PHE A 126 -7.06 -9.08 -13.11
CA PHE A 126 -6.64 -9.22 -11.72
C PHE A 126 -5.12 -9.17 -11.66
N TRP A 127 -4.57 -8.33 -10.79
CA TRP A 127 -3.13 -8.16 -10.64
C TRP A 127 -2.75 -8.21 -9.17
N THR A 128 -1.70 -8.97 -8.86
CA THR A 128 -1.18 -9.13 -7.50
C THR A 128 0.34 -9.16 -7.49
N THR A 129 0.95 -8.84 -6.36
CA THR A 129 2.39 -8.96 -6.13
C THR A 129 2.73 -10.21 -5.35
N GLY A 130 3.86 -10.84 -5.65
CA GLY A 130 4.34 -12.02 -4.92
C GLY A 130 4.63 -11.80 -3.43
N THR A 131 4.73 -10.55 -2.95
CA THR A 131 4.96 -10.26 -1.52
C THR A 131 3.91 -10.90 -0.62
N GLY A 132 2.63 -10.90 -1.01
CA GLY A 132 1.60 -11.52 -0.15
C GLY A 132 1.63 -13.04 -0.14
N LEU A 133 2.44 -13.68 -0.97
CA LEU A 133 2.70 -15.13 -0.92
C LEU A 133 3.77 -15.50 0.13
N SER A 134 4.42 -14.52 0.76
CA SER A 134 5.56 -14.79 1.65
C SER A 134 5.19 -15.25 3.05
N ASP A 135 3.93 -15.09 3.48
CA ASP A 135 3.46 -15.45 4.82
C ASP A 135 1.96 -15.79 4.83
N GLU A 136 1.50 -16.50 5.86
CA GLU A 136 0.08 -16.75 6.11
C GLU A 136 -0.55 -15.64 6.96
N PRO A 137 -1.87 -15.36 6.86
CA PRO A 137 -2.86 -16.03 6.00
C PRO A 137 -2.91 -15.50 4.55
N SER A 138 -2.19 -14.42 4.22
CA SER A 138 -2.27 -13.82 2.88
C SER A 138 -1.90 -14.79 1.76
N ARG A 139 -0.97 -15.72 2.00
CA ARG A 139 -0.61 -16.75 1.02
C ARG A 139 -1.80 -17.62 0.63
N SER A 140 -2.62 -18.04 1.60
CA SER A 140 -3.82 -18.86 1.32
C SER A 140 -4.94 -18.07 0.64
N ALA A 141 -4.94 -16.74 0.77
CA ALA A 141 -5.92 -15.89 0.12
C ALA A 141 -5.61 -15.64 -1.37
N MET A 142 -4.33 -15.63 -1.78
CA MET A 142 -3.91 -15.31 -3.16
C MET A 142 -4.03 -16.48 -4.13
#